data_AF-A0AAE8HPS4-F1
#
_entry.id   AF-A0AAE8HPS4-F1
#
_cell.length_a   1.000
_cell.length_b   1.000
_cell.length_c   1.000
_cell.angle_alpha   90.00
_cell.angle_beta   90.00
_cell.angle_gamma   90.00
#
_symmetry.space_group_name_H-M   'P 1'
#
loop_
_entity.id
_entity.type
_entity.pdbx_description
1 polymer ?
#
loop_
_entity_poly.entity_id
_entity_poly.type
_entity_poly.pdbx_seq_one_letter_code
_entity_poly.pdbx_strand_id
1 'polypeptide(L)'
;MAASNGMGRGRPTRPRWLRRGCQANLISGGTGSACSRDKLVFEVHAHLAVGNGIFFEPVVQYVVNGDPYWNPYAANRSKDGVDVGATRIVPLAAIFGLAPG
;
A
#
# COMPACT_ATOMS: atom_id res chain seq x y z
N MET A 1 -34.42 -18.36 40.25
CA MET A 1 -33.05 -18.91 40.27
C MET A 1 -32.75 -19.47 38.88
N ALA A 2 -31.73 -19.11 38.12
CA ALA A 2 -30.84 -17.95 38.04
C ALA A 2 -30.48 -17.86 36.54
N ALA A 3 -30.60 -16.68 35.93
CA ALA A 3 -30.16 -16.46 34.55
C ALA A 3 -28.62 -16.44 34.55
N SER A 4 -27.99 -17.37 33.80
CA SER A 4 -26.54 -17.38 33.67
C SER A 4 -26.10 -16.26 32.73
N ASN A 5 -25.68 -15.14 33.32
CA ASN A 5 -24.94 -14.07 32.67
C ASN A 5 -23.59 -14.59 32.18
N GLY A 6 -23.54 -14.99 30.91
CA GLY A 6 -22.30 -15.29 30.18
C GLY A 6 -21.96 -14.14 29.25
N MET A 7 -21.64 -12.97 29.79
CA MET A 7 -21.09 -11.85 29.02
C MET A 7 -19.63 -12.16 28.67
N GLY A 8 -19.45 -13.14 27.79
CA GLY A 8 -18.17 -13.41 27.15
C GLY A 8 -17.81 -12.19 26.32
N ARG A 9 -16.81 -11.44 26.77
CA ARG A 9 -16.19 -10.36 25.99
C ARG A 9 -15.80 -10.94 24.63
N GLY A 10 -16.66 -10.74 23.64
CA GLY A 10 -16.45 -11.21 22.28
C GLY A 10 -15.15 -10.61 21.80
N ARG A 11 -14.14 -11.45 21.57
CA ARG A 11 -12.93 -11.04 20.85
C ARG A 11 -13.40 -10.30 19.60
N PRO A 12 -12.87 -9.10 19.29
CA PRO A 12 -13.34 -8.32 18.16
C PRO A 12 -13.38 -9.22 16.93
N THR A 13 -14.59 -9.53 16.45
CA THR A 13 -14.77 -10.42 15.31
C THR A 13 -14.12 -9.74 14.12
N ARG A 14 -13.06 -10.35 13.57
CA ARG A 14 -12.35 -9.78 12.42
C ARG A 14 -13.35 -9.47 11.30
N PRO A 15 -13.21 -8.31 10.60
CA PRO A 15 -14.09 -7.96 9.50
C PRO A 15 -14.23 -9.10 8.49
N ARG A 16 -15.42 -9.28 7.91
CA ARG A 16 -15.71 -10.43 7.04
C ARG A 16 -14.78 -10.48 5.82
N TRP A 17 -14.38 -9.32 5.30
CA TRP A 17 -13.46 -9.22 4.15
C TRP A 17 -12.05 -9.75 4.46
N LEU A 18 -11.48 -9.43 5.62
CA LEU A 18 -10.18 -9.94 6.07
C LEU A 18 -10.19 -11.48 6.21
N ARG A 19 -11.29 -12.03 6.73
CA ARG A 19 -11.45 -13.49 6.84
C ARG A 19 -11.52 -14.17 5.48
N ARG A 20 -12.26 -13.59 4.52
CA ARG A 20 -12.34 -14.11 3.14
C ARG A 20 -10.99 -14.08 2.44
N GLY A 21 -10.21 -13.00 2.57
CA GLY A 21 -8.87 -12.91 1.99
C GLY A 21 -7.90 -13.97 2.55
N CYS A 22 -7.93 -14.20 3.86
CA CYS A 22 -7.17 -15.28 4.50
C CYS A 22 -7.53 -16.68 3.98
N GLN A 23 -8.84 -16.95 3.87
CA GLN A 23 -9.34 -18.24 3.38
C GLN A 23 -9.00 -18.44 1.90
N ALA A 24 -9.12 -17.39 1.08
CA ALA A 24 -8.75 -17.43 -0.33
C ALA A 24 -7.25 -17.72 -0.49
N ASN A 25 -6.37 -17.06 0.26
CA ASN A 25 -4.93 -17.35 0.25
C ASN A 25 -4.63 -18.81 0.63
N LEU A 26 -5.31 -19.37 1.64
CA LEU A 26 -5.15 -20.78 2.02
C LEU A 26 -5.58 -21.74 0.90
N ILE A 27 -6.75 -21.49 0.29
CA ILE A 27 -7.29 -22.33 -0.81
C ILE A 27 -6.37 -22.28 -2.03
N SER A 28 -5.70 -21.16 -2.27
CA SER A 28 -4.77 -20.97 -3.38
C SER A 28 -3.36 -21.51 -3.13
N GLY A 29 -3.15 -22.31 -2.07
CA GLY A 29 -1.85 -22.91 -1.76
C GLY A 29 -0.89 -22.03 -0.95
N GLY A 30 -1.39 -20.90 -0.42
CA GLY A 30 -0.67 -20.04 0.51
C GLY A 30 -0.74 -20.51 1.96
N THR A 31 -0.07 -19.79 2.86
CA THR A 31 0.08 -20.20 4.28
C THR A 31 -1.21 -20.11 5.10
N GLY A 32 -2.24 -19.39 4.62
CA GLY A 32 -3.47 -19.15 5.40
C GLY A 32 -3.25 -18.42 6.73
N SER A 33 -2.05 -17.88 6.94
CA SER A 33 -1.63 -17.19 8.17
C SER A 33 -2.52 -16.00 8.48
N ALA A 34 -2.57 -15.60 9.75
CA ALA A 34 -3.42 -14.50 10.21
C ALA A 34 -3.23 -13.25 9.33
N CYS A 35 -4.33 -12.75 8.77
CA CYS A 35 -4.35 -11.47 8.07
C CYS A 35 -4.07 -10.39 9.09
N SER A 36 -2.89 -9.75 8.99
CA SER A 36 -2.63 -8.52 9.72
C SER A 36 -3.58 -7.45 9.19
N ARG A 37 -4.15 -6.67 10.12
CA ARG A 37 -5.07 -5.56 9.80
C ARG A 37 -4.31 -4.28 9.47
N ASP A 38 -3.05 -4.23 9.87
CA ASP A 38 -2.32 -2.98 9.97
C ASP A 38 -1.39 -2.89 8.77
N LYS A 39 -1.64 -1.89 7.94
CA LYS A 39 -0.77 -1.49 6.83
C LYS A 39 -0.06 -0.22 7.25
N LEU A 40 1.26 -0.19 7.08
CA LEU A 40 2.05 1.01 7.30
C LEU A 40 2.80 1.35 6.02
N VAL A 41 2.81 2.64 5.68
CA VAL A 41 3.50 3.16 4.51
C VAL A 41 4.39 4.30 4.98
N PHE A 42 5.68 4.19 4.71
CA PHE A 42 6.63 5.28 4.85
C PHE A 42 6.95 5.80 3.47
N GLU A 43 6.83 7.10 3.25
CA GLU A 43 7.15 7.72 1.97
C GLU A 43 8.08 8.90 2.20
N VAL A 44 9.10 9.01 1.35
CA VAL A 44 9.97 10.16 1.24
C VAL A 44 10.00 10.59 -0.21
N HIS A 45 9.70 11.86 -0.46
CA HIS A 45 9.84 12.49 -1.77
C HIS A 45 10.68 13.75 -1.67
N ALA A 46 11.36 14.08 -2.77
CA ALA A 46 12.09 15.33 -2.90
C ALA A 46 11.59 16.08 -4.14
N HIS A 47 11.67 17.40 -4.11
CA HIS A 47 11.45 18.25 -5.28
C HIS A 47 12.75 18.99 -5.58
N LEU A 48 13.42 18.61 -6.67
CA LEU A 48 14.74 19.11 -7.02
C LEU A 48 14.66 19.97 -8.27
N ALA A 49 14.97 21.27 -8.14
CA ALA A 49 15.18 22.15 -9.28
C ALA A 49 16.58 21.86 -9.86
N VAL A 50 16.62 21.25 -11.05
CA VAL A 50 17.88 20.78 -11.67
C VAL A 50 18.47 21.82 -12.65
N GLY A 51 17.82 22.98 -12.80
CA GLY A 51 18.20 24.07 -13.69
C GLY A 51 17.34 24.16 -14.95
N ASN A 52 17.36 25.31 -15.62
CA ASN A 52 16.60 25.58 -16.86
C ASN A 52 15.09 25.31 -16.75
N GLY A 53 14.52 25.50 -15.56
CA GLY A 53 13.10 25.20 -15.26
C GLY A 53 12.77 23.70 -15.27
N ILE A 54 13.76 22.80 -15.32
CA ILE A 54 13.60 21.36 -15.20
C ILE A 54 13.52 20.99 -13.73
N PHE A 55 12.54 20.15 -13.40
CA PHE A 55 12.39 19.59 -12.06
C PHE A 55 12.48 18.08 -12.09
N PHE A 56 13.01 17.52 -11.01
CA PHE A 56 13.09 16.09 -10.78
C PHE A 56 12.53 15.76 -9.40
N GLU A 57 11.62 14.80 -9.37
CA GLU A 57 10.84 14.43 -8.19
C GLU A 57 11.00 12.93 -7.92
N PRO A 58 12.05 12.50 -7.21
CA PRO A 58 12.17 11.12 -6.77
C PRO A 58 11.22 10.86 -5.59
N VAL A 59 10.68 9.65 -5.54
CA VAL A 59 9.89 9.13 -4.43
C VAL A 59 10.38 7.72 -4.08
N VAL A 60 10.53 7.48 -2.79
CA VAL A 60 10.81 6.15 -2.25
C VAL A 60 9.76 5.85 -1.20
N GLN A 61 9.14 4.68 -1.34
CA GLN A 61 8.11 4.21 -0.43
C GLN A 61 8.51 2.85 0.15
N TYR A 62 8.37 2.69 1.46
CA TYR A 62 8.47 1.39 2.13
C TYR A 62 7.11 0.99 2.67
N VAL A 63 6.61 -0.16 2.22
CA VAL A 63 5.30 -0.70 2.59
C VAL A 63 5.49 -1.89 3.51
N VAL A 64 4.86 -1.84 4.69
CA VAL A 64 4.77 -2.97 5.63
C VAL A 64 3.38 -3.59 5.52
N ASN A 65 3.35 -4.92 5.41
CA ASN A 65 2.14 -5.71 5.25
C ASN A 65 1.29 -5.22 4.08
N GLY A 66 1.88 -5.21 2.88
CA GLY A 66 1.21 -4.81 1.65
C GLY A 66 -0.05 -5.66 1.40
N ASP A 67 -1.20 -5.01 1.27
CA ASP A 67 -2.44 -5.70 0.94
C ASP A 67 -2.42 -6.14 -0.54
N PRO A 68 -2.71 -7.42 -0.85
CA PRO A 68 -2.90 -7.88 -2.22
C PRO A 68 -4.32 -7.46 -2.68
N TYR A 69 -4.54 -6.15 -2.80
CA TYR A 69 -5.86 -5.59 -3.14
C TYR A 69 -6.43 -6.19 -4.43
N TRP A 70 -5.57 -6.49 -5.42
CA TRP A 70 -5.96 -7.01 -6.75
C TRP A 70 -6.04 -8.52 -6.88
N ASN A 71 -5.40 -9.31 -6.02
CA ASN A 71 -5.48 -10.77 -6.14
C ASN A 71 -5.58 -11.44 -4.76
N PRO A 72 -6.80 -11.65 -4.24
CA PRO A 72 -7.00 -12.35 -2.98
C PRO A 72 -6.64 -13.85 -3.05
N TYR A 73 -6.47 -14.40 -4.27
CA TYR A 73 -6.08 -15.79 -4.53
C TYR A 73 -4.58 -15.94 -4.81
N ALA A 74 -3.76 -14.91 -4.63
CA ALA A 74 -2.32 -15.06 -4.74
C ALA A 74 -1.80 -16.01 -3.64
N ALA A 75 -1.09 -17.06 -4.03
CA ALA A 75 -0.49 -18.03 -3.09
C ALA A 75 0.51 -17.33 -2.14
N ASN A 76 1.31 -16.41 -2.69
CA ASN A 76 2.16 -15.52 -1.93
C ASN A 76 1.47 -14.18 -1.70
N ARG A 77 1.44 -13.71 -0.45
CA ARG A 77 1.06 -12.32 -0.15
C ARG A 77 2.20 -11.37 -0.52
N SER A 78 1.84 -10.11 -0.82
CA SER A 78 2.82 -9.03 -0.93
C SER A 78 3.59 -8.94 0.39
N LYS A 79 4.90 -9.13 0.29
CA LYS A 79 5.83 -8.97 1.41
C LYS A 79 6.10 -7.48 1.61
N ASP A 80 6.72 -7.14 2.74
CA ASP A 80 7.24 -5.80 2.94
C ASP A 80 8.21 -5.46 1.81
N GLY A 81 8.09 -4.25 1.27
CA GLY A 81 8.71 -3.92 -0.01
C GLY A 81 9.05 -2.45 -0.14
N VAL A 82 10.08 -2.19 -0.96
CA VAL A 82 10.48 -0.84 -1.37
C VAL A 82 9.95 -0.60 -2.77
N ASP A 83 9.13 0.44 -2.93
CA ASP A 83 8.72 0.97 -4.22
C ASP A 83 9.52 2.26 -4.49
N VAL A 84 10.11 2.37 -5.68
CA VAL A 84 10.87 3.56 -6.10
C VAL A 84 10.23 4.12 -7.36
N GLY A 85 10.00 5.42 -7.36
CA GLY A 85 9.47 6.15 -8.50
C GLY A 85 10.23 7.46 -8.70
N ALA A 86 10.10 8.04 -9.89
CA ALA A 86 10.56 9.40 -10.12
C ALA A 86 9.74 10.05 -11.22
N THR A 87 9.46 11.34 -11.05
CA THR A 87 8.83 12.19 -12.05
C THR A 87 9.84 13.22 -12.55
N ARG A 88 9.82 13.50 -13.85
CA ARG A 88 10.63 14.58 -14.45
C ARG A 88 9.70 15.57 -15.14
N ILE A 89 9.83 16.83 -14.77
CA ILE A 89 9.05 17.94 -15.33
C ILE A 89 9.95 18.73 -16.27
N VAL A 90 9.53 18.86 -17.53
CA VAL A 90 10.28 19.54 -18.58
C VAL A 90 9.43 20.69 -19.14
N PRO A 91 9.88 21.95 -19.05
CA PRO A 91 9.13 23.10 -19.54
C PRO A 91 9.26 23.19 -21.07
N LEU A 92 8.31 22.58 -21.78
CA LEU A 92 8.33 22.55 -23.25
C LEU A 92 8.25 23.95 -23.88
N ALA A 93 7.54 24.89 -23.26
CA ALA A 93 7.44 26.26 -23.76
C ALA A 93 8.80 26.98 -23.80
N ALA A 94 9.67 26.74 -22.81
CA ALA A 94 11.02 27.30 -22.78
C ALA A 94 11.93 26.63 -23.82
N ILE A 95 11.76 25.32 -24.06
CA ILE A 95 12.55 24.56 -25.04
C ILE A 95 12.18 24.93 -26.48
N PHE A 96 10.89 25.13 -26.76
CA PHE A 96 10.41 25.45 -28.10
C PHE A 96 10.36 26.96 -28.40
N GLY A 97 10.87 27.81 -27.49
CA GLY A 97 10.88 29.27 -27.68
C GLY A 97 9.48 29.90 -27.69
N LEU A 98 8.49 29.23 -27.09
CA LEU A 98 7.11 29.69 -26.96
C LEU A 98 6.89 30.52 -25.68
N ALA A 99 7.87 30.55 -24.79
CA ALA A 99 7.84 31.40 -23.60
C ALA A 99 8.09 32.88 -23.99
N PRO A 100 7.27 33.83 -23.54
CA PRO A 100 7.58 35.25 -23.68
C PRO A 100 8.89 35.54 -22.93
N GLY A 101 9.79 36.29 -23.57
CA GLY A 101 11.03 36.76 -22.97
C GLY A 101 10.81 37.81 -21.88
#